data_AF-A0A8J6V5E3-F1
#
_entry.id   AF-A0A8J6V5E3-F1
#
_cell.length_a   1.000
_cell.length_b   1.000
_cell.length_c   1.000
_cell.angle_alpha   90.00
_cell.angle_beta   90.00
_cell.angle_gamma   90.00
#
_symmetry.space_group_name_H-M   'P 1'
#
loop_
_entity.id
_entity.type
_entity.pdbx_description
1 polymer ?
#
loop_
_entity_poly.entity_id
_entity_poly.type
_entity_poly.pdbx_seq_one_letter_code
_entity_poly.pdbx_strand_id
1 'polypeptide(L)'
;MARRTRRTRSKQATRNSFIKTRWFKRASLHITKAEAGQVLGVPANQVKWIKHMAHQLCIVWENEKGKTCSSFFSYRIFPSWQRLLIAAIQSCQNLEELNSLGAVIEYEFARFNYPTEMEDLISDILKSHHFVLKAAACC
;
A
#
# COMPACT_ATOMS: atom_id res chain seq x y z
N MET A 1 11.48 8.78 33.63
CA MET A 1 12.06 8.08 32.46
C MET A 1 11.60 6.63 32.46
N ALA A 2 10.60 6.27 31.66
CA ALA A 2 10.03 4.92 31.63
C ALA A 2 10.63 4.10 30.48
N ARG A 3 11.35 3.01 30.81
CA ARG A 3 11.91 2.05 29.85
C ARG A 3 10.77 1.32 29.13
N ARG A 4 10.59 1.61 27.83
CA ARG A 4 9.69 0.87 26.94
C ARG A 4 10.10 -0.61 26.91
N THR A 5 9.22 -1.47 27.42
CA THR A 5 9.33 -2.92 27.37
C THR A 5 9.42 -3.41 25.92
N ARG A 6 10.50 -4.15 25.60
CA ARG A 6 10.64 -4.87 24.33
C ARG A 6 9.56 -5.96 24.27
N ARG A 7 8.48 -5.71 23.53
CA ARG A 7 7.54 -6.77 23.13
C ARG A 7 8.30 -7.85 22.35
N THR A 8 8.31 -9.04 22.91
CA THR A 8 8.83 -10.28 22.34
C THR A 8 8.24 -10.50 20.95
N ARG A 9 9.10 -10.54 19.93
CA ARG A 9 8.74 -10.83 18.54
C ARG A 9 8.25 -12.26 18.45
N SER A 10 6.93 -12.46 18.33
CA SER A 10 6.41 -13.77 17.92
C SER A 10 6.83 -14.03 16.46
N LYS A 11 7.43 -15.20 16.22
CA LYS A 11 7.93 -15.62 14.90
C LYS A 11 6.81 -15.80 13.85
N GLN A 12 5.53 -15.81 14.27
CA GLN A 12 4.36 -15.89 13.39
C GLN A 12 4.11 -14.62 12.56
N ALA A 13 4.41 -13.43 13.11
CA ALA A 13 4.04 -12.14 12.49
C ALA A 13 4.88 -11.79 11.24
N THR A 14 5.81 -12.64 10.83
CA THR A 14 6.80 -12.35 9.78
C THR A 14 6.34 -12.72 8.35
N ARG A 15 5.14 -13.29 8.21
CA ARG A 15 4.60 -13.86 6.94
C ARG A 15 3.56 -13.01 6.18
N ASN A 16 3.03 -11.91 6.75
CA ASN A 16 1.79 -11.31 6.22
C ASN A 16 1.93 -9.89 5.63
N SER A 17 3.06 -9.52 5.00
CA SER A 17 3.08 -8.27 4.22
C SER A 17 2.79 -8.56 2.75
N PHE A 18 2.08 -7.65 2.06
CA PHE A 18 1.68 -7.85 0.66
C PHE A 18 2.84 -8.22 -0.28
N ILE A 19 4.03 -7.67 0.00
CA ILE A 19 5.24 -7.93 -0.77
C ILE A 19 5.73 -9.37 -0.61
N LYS A 20 5.47 -10.01 0.54
CA LYS A 20 5.84 -11.40 0.80
C LYS A 20 4.77 -12.39 0.35
N THR A 21 3.50 -11.99 0.38
CA THR A 21 2.36 -12.86 0.03
C THR A 21 2.07 -12.92 -1.47
N ARG A 22 2.84 -12.19 -2.32
CA ARG A 22 2.77 -12.22 -3.80
C ARG A 22 1.42 -11.82 -4.40
N TRP A 23 0.50 -11.27 -3.61
CA TRP A 23 -0.80 -10.78 -4.10
C TRP A 23 -0.68 -9.79 -5.26
N PHE A 24 0.45 -9.09 -5.39
CA PHE A 24 0.82 -8.37 -6.60
C PHE A 24 2.33 -8.34 -6.77
N LYS A 25 2.77 -8.24 -8.02
CA LYS A 25 4.19 -8.08 -8.35
C LYS A 25 4.59 -6.65 -8.02
N ARG A 26 5.73 -6.46 -7.34
CA ARG A 26 6.30 -5.12 -7.13
C ARG A 26 6.51 -4.36 -8.44
N ALA A 27 6.80 -5.09 -9.52
CA ALA A 27 6.93 -4.54 -10.87
C ALA A 27 5.63 -3.89 -11.40
N SER A 28 4.47 -4.28 -10.87
CA SER A 28 3.18 -3.68 -11.20
C SER A 28 2.95 -2.33 -10.51
N LEU A 29 3.75 -1.99 -9.49
CA LEU A 29 3.70 -0.68 -8.85
C LEU A 29 4.44 0.33 -9.70
N HIS A 30 3.68 1.07 -10.52
CA HIS A 30 4.17 2.18 -11.31
C HIS A 30 3.70 3.50 -10.69
N ILE A 31 4.60 4.20 -10.01
CA ILE A 31 4.30 5.52 -9.44
C ILE A 31 4.79 6.59 -10.41
N THR A 32 3.87 7.47 -10.79
CA THR A 32 4.17 8.52 -11.76
C THR A 32 4.86 9.71 -11.09
N LYS A 33 5.56 10.53 -11.88
CA LYS A 33 6.10 11.81 -11.40
C LYS A 33 5.01 12.77 -10.90
N ALA A 34 3.80 12.68 -11.47
CA ALA A 34 2.66 13.48 -11.03
C ALA A 34 2.21 13.08 -9.61
N GLU A 35 2.04 11.78 -9.35
CA GLU A 35 1.71 11.29 -8.00
C GLU A 35 2.83 11.62 -7.00
N ALA A 36 4.09 11.45 -7.40
CA ALA A 36 5.24 11.85 -6.58
C ALA A 36 5.25 13.35 -6.25
N GLY A 37 4.95 14.19 -7.24
CA GLY A 37 4.85 15.63 -7.08
C GLY A 37 3.74 16.03 -6.10
N GLN A 38 2.56 15.42 -6.21
CA GLN A 38 1.44 15.65 -5.29
C GLN A 38 1.82 15.33 -3.84
N VAL A 39 2.44 14.17 -3.60
CA VAL A 39 2.90 13.77 -2.26
C VAL A 39 3.98 14.71 -1.71
N LEU A 40 4.85 15.22 -2.57
CA LEU A 40 5.91 16.15 -2.21
C LEU A 40 5.44 17.61 -2.07
N GLY A 41 4.26 17.96 -2.58
CA GLY A 41 3.82 19.34 -2.73
C GLY A 41 4.62 20.12 -3.78
N VAL A 42 5.21 19.44 -4.78
CA VAL A 42 6.00 20.06 -5.85
C VAL A 42 5.44 19.74 -7.23
N PRO A 43 5.65 20.62 -8.23
CA PRO A 43 5.34 20.33 -9.62
C PRO A 43 6.00 19.05 -10.14
N ALA A 44 5.29 18.30 -10.97
CA ALA A 44 5.78 17.01 -11.52
C ALA A 44 7.08 17.14 -12.34
N ASN A 45 7.31 18.31 -12.97
CA ASN A 45 8.53 18.60 -13.72
C ASN A 45 9.77 18.76 -12.80
N GLN A 46 9.58 19.07 -11.51
CA GLN A 46 10.65 19.13 -10.53
C GLN A 46 11.08 17.74 -10.05
N VAL A 47 10.26 16.70 -10.25
CA VAL A 47 10.62 15.33 -9.90
C VAL A 47 11.61 14.76 -10.92
N LYS A 48 12.85 14.55 -10.51
CA LYS A 48 13.92 14.04 -11.38
C LYS A 48 13.75 12.56 -11.65
N TRP A 49 13.72 11.74 -10.60
CA TRP A 49 13.54 10.29 -10.71
C TRP A 49 12.96 9.68 -9.43
N ILE A 50 12.39 8.48 -9.59
CA ILE A 50 11.77 7.68 -8.53
C ILE A 50 12.45 6.31 -8.53
N LYS A 51 13.00 5.90 -7.39
CA LYS A 51 13.62 4.58 -7.23
C LYS A 51 12.79 3.71 -6.30
N HIS A 52 12.35 2.58 -6.84
CA HIS A 52 11.59 1.57 -6.10
C HIS A 52 12.56 0.73 -5.27
N MET A 53 12.35 0.70 -3.95
CA MET A 53 13.13 -0.12 -3.02
C MET A 53 12.24 -1.22 -2.41
N ALA A 54 12.81 -2.05 -1.54
CA ALA A 54 12.12 -3.22 -1.03
C ALA A 54 10.82 -2.90 -0.28
N HIS A 55 10.83 -1.84 0.53
CA HIS A 55 9.71 -1.46 1.40
C HIS A 55 9.30 0.01 1.27
N GLN A 56 10.00 0.78 0.42
CA GLN A 56 9.93 2.23 0.33
C GLN A 56 10.28 2.69 -1.08
N LEU A 57 10.07 3.97 -1.34
CA LEU A 57 10.44 4.69 -2.56
C LEU A 57 11.40 5.80 -2.18
N CYS A 58 12.47 5.97 -2.95
CA CYS A 58 13.28 7.18 -2.88
C CYS A 58 12.86 8.09 -4.03
N ILE A 59 12.46 9.31 -3.71
CA ILE A 59 12.07 10.32 -4.69
C ILE A 59 13.10 11.44 -4.63
N VAL A 60 13.64 11.80 -5.79
CA VAL A 60 14.59 12.89 -5.96
C VAL A 60 13.94 13.99 -6.77
N TRP A 61 14.00 15.22 -6.26
CA TRP A 61 13.41 16.40 -6.90
C TRP A 61 14.35 17.60 -6.82
N GLU A 62 14.06 18.63 -7.61
CA GLU A 62 14.69 19.93 -7.51
C GLU A 62 13.79 20.89 -6.75
N ASN A 63 14.33 21.63 -5.78
CA ASN A 63 13.56 22.67 -5.11
C ASN A 63 13.56 23.98 -5.92
N GLU A 64 12.80 24.97 -5.45
CA GLU A 64 12.67 26.29 -6.09
C GLU A 64 14.01 27.04 -6.27
N LYS A 65 15.06 26.67 -5.52
CA LYS A 65 16.40 27.25 -5.62
C LYS A 65 17.33 26.48 -6.56
N GLY A 66 16.79 25.54 -7.35
CA GLY A 66 17.58 24.69 -8.24
C GLY A 66 18.41 23.63 -7.52
N LYS A 67 18.19 23.41 -6.21
CA LYS A 67 18.96 22.43 -5.43
C LYS A 67 18.27 21.07 -5.45
N THR A 68 19.08 20.02 -5.58
CA THR A 68 18.57 18.65 -5.55
C THR A 68 18.27 18.21 -4.12
N CYS A 69 17.07 17.69 -3.90
CA CYS A 69 16.58 17.15 -2.65
C CYS A 69 16.16 15.69 -2.85
N SER A 70 16.17 14.90 -1.78
CA SER A 70 15.75 13.50 -1.81
C SER A 70 15.07 13.10 -0.51
N SER A 71 14.06 12.24 -0.58
CA SER A 71 13.37 11.71 0.58
C SER A 71 12.83 10.32 0.33
N PHE A 72 12.57 9.60 1.42
CA PHE A 72 12.05 8.23 1.41
C PHE A 72 10.59 8.21 1.81
N PHE A 73 9.78 7.51 1.02
CA PHE A 73 8.34 7.40 1.21
C PHE A 73 7.92 5.95 1.32
N SER A 74 6.88 5.69 2.12
CA SER A 74 6.16 4.41 2.07
C SER A 74 5.33 4.39 0.79
N TYR A 75 5.24 3.25 0.09
CA TYR A 75 4.31 3.12 -1.04
C TYR A 75 2.83 3.30 -0.64
N ARG A 76 2.53 3.13 0.66
CA ARG A 76 1.16 3.13 1.23
C ARG A 76 0.46 4.49 1.19
N ILE A 77 1.16 5.55 0.82
CA ILE A 77 0.57 6.89 0.68
C ILE A 77 0.27 7.24 -0.77
N PHE A 78 0.57 6.35 -1.72
CA PHE A 78 0.41 6.62 -3.16
C PHE A 78 -0.90 6.04 -3.69
N PRO A 79 -1.66 6.79 -4.52
CA PRO A 79 -2.88 6.28 -5.15
C PRO A 79 -2.65 5.02 -6.01
N SER A 80 -1.50 4.92 -6.70
CA SER A 80 -1.11 3.69 -7.41
C SER A 80 -1.08 2.44 -6.54
N TRP A 81 -0.70 2.56 -5.26
CA TRP A 81 -0.74 1.43 -4.34
C TRP A 81 -2.17 0.99 -4.02
N GLN A 82 -3.05 1.95 -3.71
CA GLN A 82 -4.47 1.71 -3.50
C GLN A 82 -5.11 1.03 -4.70
N ARG A 83 -4.83 1.50 -5.92
CA ARG A 83 -5.36 0.90 -7.16
C ARG A 83 -4.96 -0.56 -7.31
N LEU A 84 -3.72 -0.92 -6.98
CA LEU A 84 -3.27 -2.32 -7.02
C LEU A 84 -3.99 -3.19 -5.99
N LEU A 85 -4.19 -2.68 -4.78
CA LEU A 85 -4.94 -3.41 -3.75
C LEU A 85 -6.39 -3.63 -4.16
N ILE A 86 -7.03 -2.60 -4.69
CA ILE A 86 -8.40 -2.68 -5.20
C ILE A 86 -8.50 -3.70 -6.34
N ALA A 87 -7.57 -3.66 -7.30
CA ALA A 87 -7.54 -4.63 -8.39
C ALA A 87 -7.33 -6.06 -7.88
N ALA A 88 -6.49 -6.26 -6.86
CA ALA A 88 -6.30 -7.57 -6.23
C ALA A 88 -7.59 -8.08 -5.58
N ILE A 89 -8.29 -7.23 -4.82
CA ILE A 89 -9.59 -7.55 -4.23
C ILE A 89 -10.60 -7.97 -5.30
N GLN A 90 -10.73 -7.18 -6.36
CA GLN A 90 -11.67 -7.43 -7.45
C GLN A 90 -11.33 -8.69 -8.26
N SER A 91 -10.05 -9.10 -8.27
CA SER A 91 -9.61 -10.31 -8.97
C SER A 91 -9.92 -11.61 -8.23
N CYS A 92 -10.26 -11.56 -6.93
CA CYS A 92 -10.63 -12.74 -6.15
C CYS A 92 -11.93 -13.35 -6.69
N GLN A 93 -11.89 -14.64 -7.01
CA GLN A 93 -13.03 -15.35 -7.64
C GLN A 93 -13.93 -16.06 -6.63
N ASN A 94 -13.47 -16.24 -5.40
CA ASN A 94 -14.19 -16.95 -4.35
C ASN A 94 -13.91 -16.36 -2.96
N LEU A 95 -14.73 -16.74 -1.98
CA LEU A 95 -14.63 -16.23 -0.61
C LEU A 95 -13.34 -16.64 0.10
N GLU A 96 -12.75 -17.79 -0.25
CA GLU A 96 -11.50 -18.23 0.37
C GLU A 96 -10.33 -17.30 -0.01
N GLU A 97 -10.18 -17.01 -1.30
CA GLU A 97 -9.19 -16.05 -1.81
C GLU A 97 -9.40 -14.67 -1.18
N LEU A 98 -10.64 -14.19 -1.16
CA LEU A 98 -10.96 -12.88 -0.62
C LEU A 98 -10.68 -12.78 0.87
N ASN A 99 -11.03 -13.81 1.66
CA ASN A 99 -10.75 -13.85 3.10
C ASN A 99 -9.24 -13.92 3.37
N SER A 100 -8.49 -14.68 2.57
CA SER A 100 -7.04 -14.76 2.65
C SER A 100 -6.37 -13.39 2.38
N LEU A 101 -6.84 -12.67 1.36
CA LEU A 101 -6.39 -11.30 1.07
C LEU A 101 -6.82 -10.32 2.17
N GLY A 102 -8.05 -10.44 2.66
CA GLY A 102 -8.60 -9.63 3.75
C GLY A 102 -7.76 -9.71 5.03
N ALA A 103 -7.35 -10.91 5.43
CA ALA A 103 -6.47 -11.10 6.60
C ALA A 103 -5.09 -10.44 6.41
N VAL A 104 -4.58 -10.35 5.18
CA VAL A 104 -3.35 -9.62 4.87
C VAL A 104 -3.57 -8.11 4.95
N ILE A 105 -4.69 -7.60 4.43
CA ILE A 105 -5.09 -6.18 4.50
C ILE A 105 -5.21 -5.74 5.97
N GLU A 106 -5.96 -6.48 6.79
CA GLU A 106 -6.13 -6.18 8.22
C GLU A 106 -4.78 -6.14 8.96
N TYR A 107 -3.91 -7.11 8.69
CA TYR A 107 -2.57 -7.12 9.26
C TYR A 107 -1.75 -5.88 8.86
N GLU A 108 -1.87 -5.44 7.61
CA GLU A 108 -1.16 -4.26 7.11
C GLU A 108 -1.70 -2.96 7.72
N PHE A 109 -3.01 -2.79 7.80
CA PHE A 109 -3.63 -1.62 8.45
C PHE A 109 -3.30 -1.54 9.94
N ALA A 110 -3.30 -2.67 10.64
CA ALA A 110 -2.91 -2.71 12.06
C ALA A 110 -1.43 -2.36 12.32
N ARG A 111 -0.57 -2.36 11.28
CA ARG A 111 0.89 -2.28 11.45
C ARG A 111 1.53 -1.08 10.76
N PHE A 112 0.90 -0.52 9.75
CA PHE A 112 1.44 0.57 8.97
C PHE A 112 0.42 1.70 8.86
N ASN A 113 0.92 2.93 8.84
CA ASN A 113 0.05 4.09 8.67
C ASN A 113 -0.39 4.18 7.22
N TYR A 114 -1.71 4.12 7.02
CA TYR A 114 -2.38 4.47 5.78
C TYR A 114 -3.11 5.81 5.98
N PRO A 115 -3.29 6.60 4.90
CA PRO A 115 -4.29 7.67 4.92
C PRO A 115 -5.68 7.07 5.21
N THR A 116 -6.43 7.67 6.14
CA THR A 116 -7.76 7.17 6.55
C THR A 116 -8.69 6.97 5.36
N GLU A 117 -8.74 7.91 4.43
CA GLU A 117 -9.55 7.82 3.20
C GLU A 117 -9.22 6.58 2.35
N MET A 118 -7.94 6.18 2.32
CA MET A 118 -7.49 4.99 1.59
C MET A 118 -7.92 3.71 2.32
N GLU A 119 -7.80 3.68 3.64
CA GLU A 119 -8.23 2.56 4.49
C GLU A 119 -9.73 2.32 4.40
N ASP A 120 -10.53 3.39 4.49
CA ASP A 120 -11.98 3.35 4.37
C ASP A 120 -12.41 2.82 3.01
N LEU A 121 -11.87 3.38 1.92
CA LEU A 121 -12.22 2.94 0.57
C LEU A 121 -11.88 1.47 0.32
N ILE A 122 -10.68 1.03 0.75
CA ILE A 122 -10.28 -0.38 0.59
C ILE A 122 -11.22 -1.30 1.39
N SER A 123 -11.59 -0.88 2.60
CA SER A 123 -12.51 -1.64 3.47
C SER A 123 -13.90 -1.77 2.85
N ASP A 124 -14.42 -0.71 2.25
CA ASP A 124 -15.73 -0.71 1.60
C ASP A 124 -15.74 -1.57 0.34
N ILE A 125 -14.68 -1.53 -0.46
CA ILE A 125 -14.52 -2.40 -1.64
C ILE A 125 -14.43 -3.87 -1.21
N LEU A 126 -13.69 -4.18 -0.14
CA LEU A 126 -13.58 -5.54 0.39
C LEU A 126 -14.95 -6.08 0.83
N LYS A 127 -15.72 -5.28 1.58
CA LYS A 127 -17.09 -5.64 2.02
C LYS A 127 -18.02 -5.85 0.83
N SER A 128 -17.97 -4.95 -0.14
CA SER A 128 -18.82 -5.00 -1.34
C SER A 128 -18.54 -6.27 -2.16
N HIS A 129 -17.27 -6.59 -2.39
CA HIS A 129 -16.88 -7.79 -3.13
C HIS A 129 -17.24 -9.07 -2.37
N HIS A 130 -17.08 -9.08 -1.05
CA HIS A 130 -17.51 -10.21 -0.22
C HIS A 130 -19.02 -10.46 -0.35
N PHE A 131 -19.85 -9.41 -0.36
CA PHE A 131 -21.29 -9.54 -0.56
C PHE A 131 -21.61 -10.17 -1.92
N VAL A 132 -20.97 -9.70 -3.00
CA VAL A 132 -21.16 -10.23 -4.36
C VAL A 132 -20.79 -11.72 -4.43
N LEU A 133 -19.61 -12.11 -3.93
CA LEU A 133 -19.17 -13.50 -3.96
C LEU A 133 -20.04 -14.41 -3.09
N LYS A 134 -20.51 -13.91 -1.94
CA LYS A 134 -21.43 -14.67 -1.08
C LYS A 134 -22.78 -14.91 -1.76
N ALA A 135 -23.34 -13.89 -2.41
CA ALA A 135 -24.59 -14.02 -3.17
C ALA A 135 -24.44 -15.04 -4.31
N ALA A 136 -23.32 -14.99 -5.05
CA ALA A 136 -23.04 -15.92 -6.14
C ALA A 136 -22.85 -17.37 -5.68
N ALA A 137 -22.36 -17.60 -4.45
CA ALA A 137 -22.19 -18.94 -3.88
C ALA A 137 -23.49 -19.56 -3.33
N CYS A 138 -24.56 -18.77 -3.17
CA CYS A 138 -25.86 -19.24 -2.69
C CYS A 138 -26.85 -19.55 -3.84
N CYS A 139 -26.46 -19.30 -5.10
CA CYS A 139 -27.21 -19.66 -6.30
C CYS A 139 -26.70 -20.98 -6.88
#